data_AF-A0A955ECG1-F1
#
_entry.id   AF-A0A955ECG1-F1
#
_cell.length_a   1.000
_cell.length_b   1.000
_cell.length_c   1.000
_cell.angle_alpha   90.00
_cell.angle_beta   90.00
_cell.angle_gamma   90.00
#
_symmetry.space_group_name_H-M   'P 1'
#
loop_
_entity.id
_entity.type
_entity.pdbx_description
1 polymer ?
#
loop_
_entity_poly.entity_id
_entity_poly.type
_entity_poly.pdbx_seq_one_letter_code
_entity_poly.pdbx_strand_id
1 'polypeptide(L)'
;PFMSHWLAKDEGRRVKHSPLRAFRDFESRTAALLVKPLKTANTTRKKLLRSGVAIVISIAFMLAGGYYFSQLNFNIFPSTKDTNALILSLDFAPGTSLSDAELKAREAIGELSDTIGQYVTSVTFIGAANERGATARITLTDYGDRGPTSHDLIKKVDDSLTSLQGVSATLIQLDPGPPQDEYPFKVQLVSEDPAISAAAGTKLAEHLDGLQLDRSNGTTATITDVEFVPEQPTIQRTDGKRIMQVSAQFDGDDVSALVLLAEDNVKEFIKDSSNRAGLDKSDYQFDFGNESENQESFRGVMIAFPILVLCMFILLAIQFKSLLQPLLIMFATPFSFFGVGLGLYLTNNPLSFFVMIGFFALIGISVNNTILLTDYANQERRAGLTPRAAIASAAQKRFRPLITTSLTSVLALLPLALSEPFWESIAFTLMFGLLSSTLLVVTIFPYYYLVAEVFRTWFAKKRAARKKRKS
;
A
#
# COMPACT_ATOMS: atom_id res chain seq x y z
N PRO A 1 15.06 5.99 -37.39
CA PRO A 1 14.97 5.60 -38.82
C PRO A 1 13.53 5.39 -39.32
N PHE A 2 12.66 4.74 -38.54
CA PHE A 2 11.26 4.46 -38.95
C PHE A 2 10.33 5.70 -38.86
N MET A 3 10.52 6.57 -37.86
CA MET A 3 9.75 7.82 -37.72
C MET A 3 10.13 8.91 -38.74
N SER A 4 11.40 8.97 -39.17
CA SER A 4 11.87 9.99 -40.11
C SER A 4 11.32 9.77 -41.53
N HIS A 5 11.06 8.51 -41.91
CA HIS A 5 10.48 8.18 -43.21
C HIS A 5 8.97 8.45 -43.28
N TRP A 6 8.27 8.40 -42.13
CA TRP A 6 6.85 8.75 -42.05
C TRP A 6 6.62 10.27 -42.04
N LEU A 7 7.51 11.02 -41.37
CA LEU A 7 7.45 12.49 -41.32
C LEU A 7 7.82 13.16 -42.66
N ALA A 8 8.72 12.57 -43.45
CA ALA A 8 9.17 13.15 -44.72
C ALA A 8 8.17 12.98 -45.88
N LYS A 9 7.19 12.07 -45.75
CA LYS A 9 6.21 11.79 -46.83
C LYS A 9 4.99 12.71 -46.82
N ASP A 10 4.86 13.54 -45.79
CA ASP A 10 3.67 14.37 -45.52
C ASP A 10 3.84 15.86 -45.94
N GLU A 11 5.02 16.26 -46.44
CA GLU A 11 5.29 17.64 -46.88
C GLU A 11 4.62 18.03 -48.21
N GLY A 12 4.03 17.07 -48.94
CA GLY A 12 3.49 17.29 -50.29
C GLY A 12 1.96 17.25 -50.46
N ARG A 13 1.18 16.79 -49.46
CA ARG A 13 -0.28 16.66 -49.61
C ARG A 13 -1.01 17.37 -48.46
N ARG A 14 -1.73 18.44 -48.80
CA ARG A 14 -2.72 19.09 -47.93
C ARG A 14 -3.88 18.13 -47.66
N VAL A 15 -3.70 17.14 -46.79
CA VAL A 15 -4.80 16.34 -46.27
C VAL A 15 -5.53 17.20 -45.24
N LYS A 16 -6.70 17.74 -45.63
CA LYS A 16 -7.54 18.64 -44.81
C LYS A 16 -8.04 18.00 -43.51
N HIS A 17 -7.95 16.67 -43.37
CA HIS A 17 -8.38 15.94 -42.17
C HIS A 17 -7.35 14.84 -41.82
N SER A 18 -6.32 15.20 -41.06
CA SER A 18 -5.45 14.22 -40.41
C SER A 18 -5.92 14.03 -38.96
N PRO A 19 -6.03 12.79 -38.44
CA PRO A 19 -6.38 12.53 -37.04
C PRO A 19 -5.49 13.29 -36.05
N LEU A 20 -4.23 13.52 -36.42
CA LEU A 20 -3.25 14.27 -35.63
C LEU A 20 -3.59 15.77 -35.53
N ARG A 21 -4.18 16.37 -36.57
CA ARG A 21 -4.66 17.77 -36.50
C ARG A 21 -5.89 17.88 -35.61
N ALA A 22 -6.85 16.96 -35.73
CA ALA A 22 -8.03 16.96 -34.89
C ALA A 22 -7.67 16.81 -33.40
N PHE A 23 -6.71 15.93 -33.08
CA PHE A 23 -6.19 15.76 -31.73
C PHE A 23 -5.48 17.01 -31.22
N ARG A 24 -4.59 17.62 -32.03
CA ARG A 24 -3.90 18.87 -31.67
C ARG A 24 -4.87 20.04 -31.44
N ASP A 25 -5.91 20.13 -32.27
CA ASP A 25 -6.94 21.17 -32.14
C ASP A 25 -7.79 20.94 -30.88
N PHE A 26 -8.11 19.69 -30.55
CA PHE A 26 -8.74 19.34 -29.27
C PHE A 26 -7.85 19.71 -28.08
N GLU A 27 -6.58 19.30 -28.06
CA GLU A 27 -5.62 19.62 -26.98
C GLU A 27 -5.51 21.13 -26.76
N SER A 28 -5.34 21.90 -27.84
CA SER A 28 -5.19 23.35 -27.75
C SER A 28 -6.46 24.04 -27.23
N ARG A 29 -7.65 23.55 -27.62
CA ARG A 29 -8.94 24.03 -27.11
C ARG A 29 -9.12 23.71 -25.64
N THR A 30 -8.79 22.48 -25.22
CA THR A 30 -8.90 22.04 -23.82
C THR A 30 -7.95 22.82 -22.92
N ALA A 31 -6.68 22.98 -23.33
CA ALA A 31 -5.71 23.81 -22.63
C ALA A 31 -6.16 25.28 -22.53
N ALA A 32 -6.71 25.84 -23.61
CA ALA A 32 -7.24 27.20 -23.61
C ALA A 32 -8.47 27.34 -22.70
N LEU A 33 -9.35 26.34 -22.65
CA LEU A 33 -10.54 26.30 -21.80
C LEU A 33 -10.17 26.25 -20.32
N LEU A 34 -9.20 25.41 -19.95
CA LEU A 34 -8.70 25.28 -18.57
C LEU A 34 -8.04 26.57 -18.06
N VAL A 35 -7.38 27.31 -18.96
CA VAL A 35 -6.71 28.57 -18.62
C VAL A 35 -7.63 29.80 -18.76
N LYS A 36 -8.79 29.67 -19.42
CA LYS A 36 -9.75 30.78 -19.61
C LYS A 36 -10.18 31.47 -18.31
N PRO A 37 -10.43 30.77 -17.18
CA PRO A 37 -10.69 31.40 -15.89
C PRO A 37 -9.49 32.21 -15.35
N LEU A 38 -8.27 31.75 -15.64
CA LEU A 38 -7.01 32.46 -15.36
C LEU A 38 -6.74 33.63 -16.29
N LYS A 39 -7.49 33.83 -17.38
CA LYS A 39 -7.40 35.03 -18.23
C LYS A 39 -8.51 36.05 -17.95
N THR A 40 -9.74 35.62 -17.63
CA THR A 40 -10.95 36.47 -17.56
C THR A 40 -11.30 37.18 -16.23
N ALA A 41 -10.66 36.86 -15.11
CA ALA A 41 -10.86 37.55 -13.83
C ALA A 41 -10.12 38.90 -13.77
N ASN A 42 -10.80 39.97 -14.18
CA ASN A 42 -10.23 41.31 -14.26
C ASN A 42 -10.19 42.04 -12.90
N THR A 43 -11.07 41.70 -11.94
CA THR A 43 -11.14 42.37 -10.63
C THR A 43 -10.49 41.58 -9.49
N THR A 44 -9.90 42.27 -8.50
CA THR A 44 -9.23 41.65 -7.33
C THR A 44 -10.15 40.70 -6.57
N ARG A 45 -11.44 41.03 -6.42
CA ARG A 45 -12.45 40.19 -5.78
C ARG A 45 -12.73 38.88 -6.55
N LYS A 46 -12.86 38.95 -7.88
CA LYS A 46 -13.05 37.76 -8.74
C LYS A 46 -11.80 36.88 -8.77
N LYS A 47 -10.61 37.45 -8.59
CA LYS A 47 -9.34 36.71 -8.49
C LYS A 47 -9.28 35.89 -7.21
N LEU A 48 -9.52 36.52 -6.06
CA LEU A 48 -9.57 35.86 -4.74
C LEU A 48 -10.66 34.78 -4.68
N LEU A 49 -11.85 35.06 -5.24
CA LEU A 49 -12.94 34.09 -5.27
C LEU A 49 -12.55 32.82 -6.05
N ARG A 50 -11.95 32.96 -7.25
CA ARG A 50 -11.57 31.80 -8.08
C ARG A 50 -10.42 30.99 -7.47
N SER A 51 -9.42 31.66 -6.89
CA SER A 51 -8.37 30.97 -6.13
C SER A 51 -8.95 30.26 -4.89
N GLY A 52 -9.92 30.87 -4.20
CA GLY A 52 -10.63 30.26 -3.08
C GLY A 52 -11.41 29.01 -3.50
N VAL A 53 -12.17 29.08 -4.59
CA VAL A 53 -12.89 27.91 -5.13
C VAL A 53 -11.92 26.78 -5.49
N ALA A 54 -10.79 27.08 -6.12
CA ALA A 54 -9.79 26.06 -6.46
C ALA A 54 -9.20 25.37 -5.21
N ILE A 55 -8.97 26.14 -4.13
CA ILE A 55 -8.51 25.60 -2.84
C ILE A 55 -9.61 24.74 -2.18
N VAL A 56 -10.87 25.16 -2.26
CA VAL A 56 -11.99 24.36 -1.73
C VAL A 56 -12.11 23.04 -2.48
N ILE A 57 -11.96 23.05 -3.82
CA ILE A 57 -11.99 21.83 -4.62
C ILE A 57 -10.82 20.92 -4.24
N SER A 58 -9.59 21.42 -4.12
CA SER A 58 -8.47 20.55 -3.71
C SER A 58 -8.65 19.98 -2.31
N ILE A 59 -9.16 20.76 -1.35
CA ILE A 59 -9.50 20.26 -0.01
C ILE A 59 -10.57 19.18 -0.11
N ALA A 60 -11.63 19.37 -0.92
CA ALA A 60 -12.66 18.35 -1.12
C ALA A 60 -12.08 17.04 -1.69
N PHE A 61 -11.16 17.14 -2.65
CA PHE A 61 -10.44 15.97 -3.17
C PHE A 61 -9.57 15.31 -2.09
N MET A 62 -8.85 16.09 -1.27
CA MET A 62 -8.07 15.53 -0.15
C MET A 62 -8.95 14.84 0.88
N LEU A 63 -10.09 15.42 1.24
CA LEU A 63 -11.06 14.82 2.16
C LEU A 63 -11.67 13.54 1.58
N ALA A 64 -12.03 13.55 0.29
CA ALA A 64 -12.51 12.36 -0.40
C ALA A 64 -11.42 11.26 -0.45
N GLY A 65 -10.17 11.64 -0.68
CA GLY A 65 -9.04 10.72 -0.57
C GLY A 65 -8.91 10.12 0.82
N GLY A 66 -8.96 10.96 1.87
CA GLY A 66 -8.94 10.52 3.26
C GLY A 66 -10.10 9.58 3.61
N TYR A 67 -11.29 9.84 3.07
CA TYR A 67 -12.43 8.94 3.20
C TYR A 67 -12.16 7.57 2.57
N TYR A 68 -11.63 7.51 1.34
CA TYR A 68 -11.29 6.22 0.74
C TYR A 68 -10.20 5.51 1.53
N PHE A 69 -9.17 6.22 1.99
CA PHE A 69 -8.13 5.64 2.86
C PHE A 69 -8.70 5.05 4.15
N SER A 70 -9.69 5.68 4.78
CA SER A 70 -10.31 5.14 6.01
C SER A 70 -11.15 3.89 5.78
N GLN A 71 -11.51 3.57 4.53
CA GLN A 71 -12.20 2.33 4.17
C GLN A 71 -11.24 1.17 3.88
N LEU A 72 -9.93 1.43 3.77
CA LEU A 72 -8.95 0.40 3.45
C LEU A 72 -8.47 -0.30 4.72
N ASN A 73 -8.33 -1.63 4.63
CA ASN A 73 -7.64 -2.40 5.65
C ASN A 73 -6.14 -2.13 5.61
N PHE A 74 -5.46 -2.32 6.74
CA PHE A 74 -4.01 -2.20 6.83
C PHE A 74 -3.40 -3.59 7.00
N ASN A 75 -2.51 -3.95 6.08
CA ASN A 75 -1.72 -5.17 6.16
C ASN A 75 -0.37 -4.90 5.50
N ILE A 76 0.73 -5.06 6.25
CA ILE A 76 2.07 -4.72 5.78
C ILE A 76 2.44 -5.59 4.56
N PHE A 77 2.20 -6.90 4.66
CA PHE A 77 2.41 -7.88 3.60
C PHE A 77 1.12 -8.67 3.38
N PRO A 78 0.17 -8.12 2.61
CA PRO A 78 -1.07 -8.81 2.31
C PRO A 78 -0.80 -10.07 1.51
N SER A 79 -1.65 -11.08 1.70
CA SER A 79 -1.66 -12.24 0.83
C SER A 79 -1.94 -11.82 -0.60
N THR A 80 -1.37 -12.55 -1.56
CA THR A 80 -1.64 -12.23 -2.96
C THR A 80 -3.06 -12.65 -3.31
N LYS A 81 -3.65 -11.96 -4.31
CA LYS A 81 -4.97 -12.35 -4.81
C LYS A 81 -4.94 -13.65 -5.59
N ASP A 82 -3.77 -14.02 -6.11
CA ASP A 82 -3.55 -15.27 -6.80
C ASP A 82 -2.06 -15.65 -6.81
N THR A 83 -1.74 -16.95 -6.73
CA THR A 83 -0.37 -17.48 -6.77
C THR A 83 -0.26 -18.71 -7.65
N ASN A 84 0.92 -18.96 -8.23
CA ASN A 84 1.20 -20.16 -9.01
C ASN A 84 1.65 -21.37 -8.16
N ALA A 85 1.67 -21.24 -6.84
CA ALA A 85 2.08 -22.34 -5.97
C ALA A 85 1.30 -22.38 -4.66
N LEU A 86 0.99 -23.59 -4.21
CA LEU A 86 0.41 -23.87 -2.90
C LEU A 86 1.38 -24.73 -2.07
N ILE A 87 1.26 -24.64 -0.76
CA ILE A 87 1.92 -25.55 0.19
C ILE A 87 0.85 -26.38 0.87
N LEU A 88 0.96 -27.70 0.73
CA LEU A 88 0.22 -28.68 1.50
C LEU A 88 1.11 -29.15 2.65
N SER A 89 0.68 -28.89 3.87
CA SER A 89 1.27 -29.42 5.09
C SER A 89 0.38 -30.54 5.62
N LEU A 90 0.99 -31.68 5.93
CA LEU A 90 0.33 -32.85 6.48
C LEU A 90 0.94 -33.16 7.85
N ASP A 91 0.13 -33.14 8.89
CA ASP A 91 0.50 -33.56 10.24
C ASP A 91 -0.20 -34.88 10.58
N PHE A 92 0.60 -35.88 10.95
CA PHE A 92 0.13 -37.22 11.26
C PHE A 92 -0.04 -37.41 12.76
N ALA A 93 -1.09 -38.13 13.14
CA ALA A 93 -1.36 -38.43 14.54
C ALA A 93 -0.16 -39.15 15.22
N PRO A 94 0.08 -38.91 16.52
CA PRO A 94 1.16 -39.57 17.26
C PRO A 94 1.06 -41.10 17.18
N GLY A 95 2.18 -41.76 16.91
CA GLY A 95 2.25 -43.23 16.80
C GLY A 95 1.97 -43.80 15.41
N THR A 96 1.78 -42.95 14.39
CA THR A 96 1.69 -43.36 12.98
C THR A 96 3.01 -44.04 12.55
N SER A 97 2.95 -45.12 11.77
CA SER A 97 4.16 -45.75 11.21
C SER A 97 4.61 -45.05 9.92
N LEU A 98 5.86 -45.20 9.50
CA LEU A 98 6.35 -44.57 8.26
C LEU A 98 5.57 -45.05 7.01
N SER A 99 5.16 -46.33 6.97
CA SER A 99 4.33 -46.87 5.89
C SER A 99 2.92 -46.29 5.88
N ASP A 100 2.33 -46.07 7.07
CA ASP A 100 1.00 -45.48 7.17
C ASP A 100 1.03 -43.99 6.83
N ALA A 101 2.10 -43.29 7.23
CA ALA A 101 2.35 -41.89 6.85
C ALA A 101 2.47 -41.75 5.32
N GLU A 102 3.18 -42.66 4.65
CA GLU A 102 3.26 -42.68 3.19
C GLU A 102 1.89 -42.91 2.53
N LEU A 103 1.09 -43.85 3.05
CA LEU A 103 -0.26 -44.13 2.55
C LEU A 103 -1.17 -42.90 2.69
N LYS A 104 -1.20 -42.30 3.88
CA LYS A 104 -1.96 -41.08 4.18
C LYS A 104 -1.54 -39.90 3.30
N ALA A 105 -0.24 -39.72 3.07
CA ALA A 105 0.24 -38.68 2.16
C ALA A 105 -0.21 -38.92 0.71
N ARG A 106 -0.23 -40.18 0.25
CA ARG A 106 -0.75 -40.54 -1.08
C ARG A 106 -2.26 -40.31 -1.18
N GLU A 107 -3.03 -40.60 -0.14
CA GLU A 107 -4.47 -40.33 -0.09
C GLU A 107 -4.75 -38.82 -0.19
N ALA A 108 -4.06 -37.99 0.59
CA ALA A 108 -4.20 -36.54 0.53
C ALA A 108 -3.87 -35.96 -0.86
N ILE A 109 -2.81 -36.48 -1.51
CA ILE A 109 -2.47 -36.07 -2.88
C ILE A 109 -3.48 -36.59 -3.90
N GLY A 110 -4.03 -37.80 -3.70
CA GLY A 110 -5.08 -38.36 -4.54
C GLY A 110 -6.32 -37.47 -4.55
N GLU A 111 -6.80 -37.08 -3.37
CA GLU A 111 -7.95 -36.20 -3.20
C GLU A 111 -7.71 -34.82 -3.85
N LEU A 112 -6.51 -34.27 -3.68
CA LEU A 112 -6.11 -33.03 -4.34
C LEU A 112 -6.10 -33.17 -5.87
N SER A 113 -5.57 -34.28 -6.38
CA SER A 113 -5.53 -34.58 -7.81
C SER A 113 -6.93 -34.74 -8.39
N ASP A 114 -7.85 -35.37 -7.67
CA ASP A 114 -9.23 -35.57 -8.11
C ASP A 114 -10.00 -34.24 -8.13
N THR A 115 -9.71 -33.33 -7.20
CA THR A 115 -10.42 -32.06 -7.06
C THR A 115 -9.87 -30.96 -7.99
N ILE A 116 -8.54 -30.79 -8.03
CA ILE A 116 -7.89 -29.68 -8.74
C ILE A 116 -6.81 -30.11 -9.73
N GLY A 117 -6.64 -31.41 -10.01
CA GLY A 117 -5.53 -31.93 -10.81
C GLY A 117 -5.39 -31.33 -12.21
N GLN A 118 -6.48 -30.88 -12.84
CA GLN A 118 -6.42 -30.18 -14.13
C GLN A 118 -5.70 -28.82 -14.08
N TYR A 119 -5.54 -28.25 -12.89
CA TYR A 119 -4.83 -26.99 -12.65
C TYR A 119 -3.46 -27.21 -11.98
N VAL A 120 -3.02 -28.45 -11.80
CA VAL A 120 -1.75 -28.79 -11.15
C VAL A 120 -0.74 -29.22 -12.20
N THR A 121 0.42 -28.55 -12.24
CA THR A 121 1.53 -28.89 -13.15
C THR A 121 2.52 -29.85 -12.51
N SER A 122 2.75 -29.75 -11.21
CA SER A 122 3.63 -30.65 -10.47
C SER A 122 3.34 -30.64 -8.97
N VAL A 123 3.64 -31.76 -8.30
CA VAL A 123 3.64 -31.86 -6.84
C VAL A 123 5.03 -32.32 -6.42
N THR A 124 5.68 -31.55 -5.55
CA THR A 124 7.05 -31.82 -5.08
C THR A 124 7.07 -31.83 -3.56
N PHE A 125 7.46 -32.94 -2.95
CA PHE A 125 7.71 -32.97 -1.50
C PHE A 125 8.95 -32.15 -1.16
N ILE A 126 8.84 -31.32 -0.13
CA ILE A 126 9.91 -30.43 0.34
C ILE A 126 10.23 -30.76 1.79
N GLY A 127 11.53 -30.78 2.11
CA GLY A 127 12.00 -31.08 3.46
C GLY A 127 12.04 -32.58 3.77
N ALA A 128 12.07 -32.92 5.05
CA ALA A 128 12.05 -34.31 5.51
C ALA A 128 10.62 -34.74 5.79
N ALA A 129 10.11 -35.70 5.01
CA ALA A 129 8.88 -36.42 5.34
C ALA A 129 9.21 -37.56 6.31
N ASN A 130 8.42 -37.72 7.37
CA ASN A 130 8.59 -38.74 8.38
C ASN A 130 7.24 -39.17 8.98
N GLU A 131 7.26 -39.99 10.02
CA GLU A 131 6.06 -40.50 10.70
C GLU A 131 5.19 -39.43 11.39
N ARG A 132 5.68 -38.18 11.51
CA ARG A 132 4.96 -37.06 12.13
C ARG A 132 4.38 -36.08 11.12
N GLY A 133 4.98 -35.94 9.95
CA GLY A 133 4.45 -35.04 8.93
C GLY A 133 5.19 -35.06 7.61
N ALA A 134 4.58 -34.40 6.63
CA ALA A 134 5.12 -34.22 5.29
C ALA A 134 4.65 -32.88 4.70
N THR A 135 5.51 -32.22 3.92
CA THR A 135 5.19 -30.97 3.25
C THR A 135 5.36 -31.13 1.74
N ALA A 136 4.39 -30.70 0.96
CA ALA A 136 4.44 -30.74 -0.49
C ALA A 136 4.13 -29.36 -1.09
N ARG A 137 4.94 -28.94 -2.05
CA ARG A 137 4.66 -27.81 -2.93
C ARG A 137 3.89 -28.29 -4.15
N ILE A 138 2.73 -27.69 -4.35
CA ILE A 138 1.88 -27.90 -5.51
C ILE A 138 2.09 -26.72 -6.43
N THR A 139 2.66 -26.95 -7.61
CA THR A 139 2.77 -25.93 -8.64
C THR A 139 1.52 -25.96 -9.48
N LEU A 140 0.85 -24.82 -9.59
CA LEU A 140 -0.36 -24.65 -10.37
C LEU A 140 -0.03 -24.29 -11.82
N THR A 141 -1.03 -24.39 -12.69
CA THR A 141 -1.06 -23.71 -13.98
C THR A 141 -0.99 -22.20 -13.73
N ASP A 142 -0.34 -21.47 -14.64
CA ASP A 142 -0.20 -20.02 -14.51
C ASP A 142 -1.57 -19.34 -14.31
N TYR A 143 -1.65 -18.42 -13.34
CA TYR A 143 -2.86 -17.66 -13.03
C TYR A 143 -3.43 -16.90 -14.25
N GLY A 144 -2.61 -16.59 -15.26
CA GLY A 144 -3.05 -15.97 -16.52
C GLY A 144 -3.80 -16.94 -17.45
N ASP A 145 -3.58 -18.24 -17.28
CA ASP A 145 -4.12 -19.31 -18.14
C ASP A 145 -5.23 -20.14 -17.46
N ARG A 146 -5.49 -19.93 -16.17
CA ARG A 146 -6.56 -20.61 -15.42
C ARG A 146 -7.70 -19.66 -15.04
N GLY A 147 -8.94 -20.17 -15.11
CA GLY A 147 -10.14 -19.43 -14.73
C GLY A 147 -10.31 -19.22 -13.21
N PRO A 148 -10.18 -20.26 -12.36
CA PRO A 148 -10.31 -20.12 -10.91
C PRO A 148 -9.01 -19.62 -10.25
N THR A 149 -9.16 -18.80 -9.20
CA THR A 149 -8.05 -18.29 -8.40
C THR A 149 -7.50 -19.35 -7.45
N SER A 150 -6.29 -19.16 -6.92
CA SER A 150 -5.72 -20.06 -5.92
C SER A 150 -6.58 -20.14 -4.66
N HIS A 151 -7.23 -19.03 -4.25
CA HIS A 151 -8.19 -19.02 -3.14
C HIS A 151 -9.39 -19.94 -3.42
N ASP A 152 -9.95 -19.88 -4.63
CA ASP A 152 -11.04 -20.77 -5.04
C ASP A 152 -10.61 -22.24 -5.08
N LEU A 153 -9.37 -22.51 -5.49
CA LEU A 153 -8.82 -23.87 -5.52
C LEU A 153 -8.58 -24.41 -4.12
N ILE A 154 -8.01 -23.61 -3.22
CA ILE A 154 -7.81 -24.01 -1.81
C ILE A 154 -9.15 -24.37 -1.19
N LYS A 155 -10.14 -23.48 -1.31
CA LYS A 155 -11.47 -23.69 -0.72
C LYS A 155 -12.12 -25.00 -1.18
N LYS A 156 -11.95 -25.38 -2.45
CA LYS A 156 -12.48 -26.65 -2.98
C LYS A 156 -11.78 -27.87 -2.39
N VAL A 157 -10.48 -27.76 -2.12
CA VAL A 157 -9.66 -28.87 -1.60
C VAL A 157 -9.81 -29.00 -0.09
N ASP A 158 -9.97 -27.89 0.64
CA ASP A 158 -10.08 -27.86 2.09
C ASP A 158 -11.29 -28.68 2.60
N ASP A 159 -12.44 -28.53 1.94
CA ASP A 159 -13.66 -29.31 2.21
C ASP A 159 -13.41 -30.82 2.07
N SER A 160 -12.59 -31.21 1.10
CA SER A 160 -12.23 -32.60 0.81
C SER A 160 -11.18 -33.14 1.77
N LEU A 161 -10.14 -32.36 2.09
CA LEU A 161 -9.04 -32.77 2.98
C LEU A 161 -9.50 -32.95 4.43
N THR A 162 -10.48 -32.17 4.89
CA THR A 162 -11.06 -32.28 6.23
C THR A 162 -11.72 -33.65 6.49
N SER A 163 -12.04 -34.40 5.43
CA SER A 163 -12.64 -35.73 5.54
C SER A 163 -11.65 -36.85 5.88
N LEU A 164 -10.34 -36.59 5.80
CA LEU A 164 -9.30 -37.60 6.01
C LEU A 164 -9.12 -37.91 7.51
N GLN A 165 -9.23 -39.20 7.86
CA GLN A 165 -9.09 -39.62 9.26
C GLN A 165 -7.62 -39.72 9.68
N GLY A 166 -7.28 -39.03 10.77
CA GLY A 166 -5.96 -39.13 11.41
C GLY A 166 -4.83 -38.43 10.65
N VAL A 167 -5.18 -37.44 9.82
CA VAL A 167 -4.28 -36.49 9.16
C VAL A 167 -4.88 -35.10 9.36
N SER A 168 -4.10 -34.16 9.87
CA SER A 168 -4.42 -32.74 9.73
C SER A 168 -3.75 -32.25 8.46
N ALA A 169 -4.53 -31.77 7.50
CA ALA A 169 -4.03 -31.33 6.20
C ALA A 169 -4.38 -29.86 6.01
N THR A 170 -3.35 -29.03 5.89
CA THR A 170 -3.51 -27.58 5.72
C THR A 170 -2.96 -27.18 4.37
N LEU A 171 -3.76 -26.49 3.57
CA LEU A 171 -3.38 -26.01 2.26
C LEU A 171 -3.34 -24.49 2.25
N ILE A 172 -2.13 -23.93 2.12
CA ILE A 172 -1.91 -22.48 2.09
C ILE A 172 -1.34 -22.02 0.75
N GLN A 173 -1.53 -20.75 0.43
CA GLN A 173 -0.86 -20.12 -0.71
C GLN A 173 0.63 -19.96 -0.42
N LEU A 174 1.46 -20.22 -1.44
CA LEU A 174 2.84 -19.81 -1.40
C LEU A 174 2.95 -18.40 -2.01
N ASP A 175 2.93 -17.40 -1.14
CA ASP A 175 3.11 -16.01 -1.53
C ASP A 175 4.59 -15.62 -1.60
N PRO A 176 4.97 -14.69 -2.50
CA PRO A 176 6.29 -14.09 -2.45
C PRO A 176 6.41 -13.21 -1.19
N GLY A 177 7.27 -13.59 -0.26
CA GLY A 177 7.44 -12.87 1.01
C GLY A 177 7.79 -13.82 2.16
N PRO A 178 7.87 -13.32 3.40
CA PRO A 178 7.94 -14.19 4.56
C PRO A 178 6.66 -15.04 4.63
N PRO A 179 6.76 -16.33 4.99
CA PRO A 179 5.58 -17.16 5.17
C PRO A 179 4.71 -16.59 6.28
N GLN A 180 3.39 -16.62 6.08
CA GLN A 180 2.45 -16.25 7.12
C GLN A 180 2.34 -17.40 8.13
N ASP A 181 2.47 -17.06 9.40
CA ASP A 181 2.30 -17.99 10.50
C ASP A 181 0.80 -18.32 10.65
N GLU A 182 0.49 -19.59 10.93
CA GLU A 182 -0.88 -20.05 11.19
C GLU A 182 -1.54 -19.28 12.35
N TYR A 183 -0.76 -19.04 13.42
CA TYR A 183 -1.12 -18.18 14.53
C TYR A 183 -0.28 -16.89 14.47
N PRO A 184 -0.78 -15.82 13.85
CA PRO A 184 -0.01 -14.59 13.68
C PRO A 184 0.16 -13.80 14.98
N PHE A 185 -0.74 -13.99 15.96
CA PHE A 185 -0.61 -13.34 17.27
C PHE A 185 -0.03 -14.30 18.30
N LYS A 186 0.99 -13.85 19.03
CA LYS A 186 1.75 -14.65 19.98
C LYS A 186 2.15 -13.77 21.17
N VAL A 187 1.95 -14.29 22.37
CA VAL A 187 2.42 -13.68 23.62
C VAL A 187 3.28 -14.69 24.36
N GLN A 188 4.55 -14.33 24.59
CA GLN A 188 5.50 -15.12 25.36
C GLN A 188 5.46 -14.71 26.82
N LEU A 189 5.19 -15.68 27.69
CA LEU A 189 5.15 -15.55 29.15
C LEU A 189 6.48 -16.03 29.73
N VAL A 190 7.31 -15.08 30.14
CA VAL A 190 8.68 -15.33 30.56
C VAL A 190 8.75 -15.54 32.07
N SER A 191 8.95 -16.79 32.50
CA SER A 191 9.18 -17.13 33.91
C SER A 191 9.93 -18.45 34.05
N GLU A 192 10.79 -18.53 35.06
CA GLU A 192 11.42 -19.79 35.45
C GLU A 192 10.45 -20.73 36.18
N ASP A 193 9.39 -20.19 36.79
CA ASP A 193 8.35 -20.98 37.45
C ASP A 193 7.23 -21.35 36.45
N PRO A 194 7.14 -22.64 36.05
CA PRO A 194 6.13 -23.07 35.10
C PRO A 194 4.70 -22.94 35.64
N ALA A 195 4.48 -22.99 36.96
CA ALA A 195 3.13 -22.87 37.52
C ALA A 195 2.58 -21.45 37.36
N ILE A 196 3.45 -20.44 37.52
CA ILE A 196 3.08 -19.03 37.34
C ILE A 196 2.77 -18.74 35.87
N SER A 197 3.64 -19.16 34.94
CA SER A 197 3.38 -18.99 33.50
C SER A 197 2.15 -19.77 33.04
N ALA A 198 1.91 -20.97 33.58
CA ALA A 198 0.71 -21.74 33.26
C ALA A 198 -0.57 -21.00 33.71
N ALA A 199 -0.60 -20.50 34.95
CA ALA A 199 -1.76 -19.76 35.48
C ALA A 199 -2.01 -18.44 34.72
N ALA A 200 -0.94 -17.71 34.37
CA ALA A 200 -1.04 -16.50 33.57
C ALA A 200 -1.54 -16.79 32.14
N GLY A 201 -1.04 -17.87 31.53
CA GLY A 201 -1.40 -18.28 30.17
C GLY A 201 -2.84 -18.74 30.07
N THR A 202 -3.36 -19.49 31.05
CA THR A 202 -4.79 -19.88 31.07
C THR A 202 -5.69 -18.66 31.13
N LYS A 203 -5.41 -17.70 32.02
CA LYS A 203 -6.18 -16.45 32.10
C LYS A 203 -6.13 -15.63 30.82
N LEU A 204 -4.96 -15.56 30.19
CA LEU A 204 -4.79 -14.83 28.94
C LEU A 204 -5.54 -15.53 27.79
N ALA A 205 -5.48 -16.86 27.71
CA ALA A 205 -6.20 -17.62 26.71
C ALA A 205 -7.72 -17.45 26.83
N GLU A 206 -8.26 -17.53 28.07
CA GLU A 206 -9.67 -17.26 28.35
C GLU A 206 -10.11 -15.84 27.97
N HIS A 207 -9.23 -14.85 28.09
CA HIS A 207 -9.51 -13.47 27.71
C HIS A 207 -9.49 -13.25 26.20
N LEU A 208 -8.63 -13.97 25.48
CA LEU A 208 -8.52 -13.88 24.02
C LEU A 208 -9.62 -14.67 23.31
N ASP A 209 -10.13 -15.74 23.92
CA ASP A 209 -11.16 -16.60 23.32
C ASP A 209 -12.44 -15.81 22.99
N GLY A 210 -12.79 -15.75 21.70
CA GLY A 210 -13.95 -15.00 21.20
C GLY A 210 -13.86 -13.47 21.34
N LEU A 211 -12.67 -12.92 21.63
CA LEU A 211 -12.47 -11.48 21.77
C LEU A 211 -12.75 -10.76 20.44
N GLN A 212 -13.57 -9.70 20.51
CA GLN A 212 -13.84 -8.82 19.38
C GLN A 212 -12.87 -7.63 19.34
N LEU A 213 -12.29 -7.40 18.17
CA LEU A 213 -11.35 -6.33 17.86
C LEU A 213 -12.01 -5.33 16.92
N ASP A 214 -12.17 -4.09 17.38
CA ASP A 214 -12.77 -3.00 16.60
C ASP A 214 -11.75 -2.41 15.60
N ARG A 215 -12.03 -2.53 14.30
CA ARG A 215 -11.21 -1.93 13.25
C ARG A 215 -11.51 -0.43 13.11
N SER A 216 -10.55 0.33 12.59
CA SER A 216 -10.69 1.77 12.34
C SER A 216 -11.78 2.13 11.33
N ASN A 217 -12.19 1.19 10.47
CA ASN A 217 -13.26 1.37 9.49
C ASN A 217 -14.67 1.10 10.07
N GLY A 218 -14.77 0.72 11.35
CA GLY A 218 -16.02 0.45 12.05
C GLY A 218 -16.53 -0.99 11.94
N THR A 219 -15.77 -1.89 11.28
CA THR A 219 -16.05 -3.34 11.29
C THR A 219 -15.31 -4.02 12.44
N THR A 220 -15.74 -5.23 12.82
CA THR A 220 -15.13 -5.99 13.91
C THR A 220 -14.50 -7.27 13.38
N ALA A 221 -13.38 -7.68 13.98
CA ALA A 221 -12.78 -9.00 13.84
C ALA A 221 -12.96 -9.77 15.15
N THR A 222 -12.95 -11.09 15.10
CA THR A 222 -13.00 -11.99 16.24
C THR A 222 -11.76 -12.86 16.25
N ILE A 223 -11.24 -13.13 17.44
CA ILE A 223 -10.27 -14.20 17.64
C ILE A 223 -11.03 -15.53 17.54
N THR A 224 -10.65 -16.36 16.56
CA THR A 224 -11.37 -17.60 16.21
C THR A 224 -10.85 -18.82 16.94
N ASP A 225 -9.55 -18.84 17.18
CA ASP A 225 -8.88 -19.94 17.85
C ASP A 225 -7.74 -19.41 18.71
N VAL A 226 -7.56 -20.05 19.87
CA VAL A 226 -6.55 -19.70 20.85
C VAL A 226 -5.84 -20.97 21.29
N GLU A 227 -4.58 -21.08 20.94
CA GLU A 227 -3.74 -22.20 21.31
C GLU A 227 -2.94 -21.87 22.58
N PHE A 228 -3.18 -22.65 23.63
CA PHE A 228 -2.33 -22.66 24.81
C PHE A 228 -2.19 -24.07 25.37
N VAL A 229 -0.95 -24.55 25.46
CA VAL A 229 -0.61 -25.86 26.01
C VAL A 229 0.17 -25.67 27.31
N PRO A 230 -0.46 -25.85 28.49
CA PRO A 230 0.19 -25.63 29.79
C PRO A 230 1.31 -26.65 30.07
N GLU A 231 1.12 -27.89 29.65
CA GLU A 231 2.09 -28.98 29.79
C GLU A 231 2.79 -29.24 28.46
N GLN A 232 3.88 -28.52 28.21
CA GLN A 232 4.61 -28.65 26.96
C GLN A 232 5.57 -29.85 26.98
N PRO A 233 5.55 -30.73 25.96
CA PRO A 233 6.52 -31.81 25.81
C PRO A 233 7.93 -31.30 25.47
N THR A 234 8.05 -30.02 25.09
CA THR A 234 9.30 -29.35 24.75
C THR A 234 9.45 -28.09 25.62
N ILE A 235 10.64 -27.84 26.17
CA ILE A 235 10.93 -26.62 26.93
C ILE A 235 11.48 -25.57 25.98
N GLN A 236 10.71 -24.52 25.73
CA GLN A 236 11.16 -23.36 24.94
C GLN A 236 11.86 -22.33 25.83
N ARG A 237 12.89 -21.68 25.26
CA ARG A 237 13.65 -20.61 25.91
C ARG A 237 13.97 -19.48 24.95
N THR A 238 13.84 -18.25 25.42
CA THR A 238 14.31 -17.03 24.75
C THR A 238 15.32 -16.34 25.66
N ASP A 239 16.50 -16.01 25.13
CA ASP A 239 17.62 -15.43 25.89
C ASP A 239 17.96 -16.18 27.19
N GLY A 240 17.86 -17.51 27.15
CA GLY A 240 18.16 -18.40 28.27
C GLY A 240 17.05 -18.52 29.33
N LYS A 241 15.96 -17.74 29.22
CA LYS A 241 14.81 -17.81 30.12
C LYS A 241 13.73 -18.73 29.56
N ARG A 242 13.09 -19.51 30.43
CA ARG A 242 11.95 -20.34 30.03
C ARG A 242 10.76 -19.48 29.63
N ILE A 243 10.09 -19.89 28.54
CA ILE A 243 8.88 -19.24 28.04
C ILE A 243 7.74 -20.26 27.90
N MET A 244 6.51 -19.77 28.05
CA MET A 244 5.29 -20.42 27.57
C MET A 244 4.60 -19.46 26.61
N GLN A 245 4.02 -19.97 25.53
CA GLN A 245 3.43 -19.13 24.49
C GLN A 245 1.91 -19.33 24.46
N VAL A 246 1.17 -18.21 24.44
CA VAL A 246 -0.24 -18.18 24.06
C VAL A 246 -0.31 -17.67 22.63
N SER A 247 -0.93 -18.42 21.73
CA SER A 247 -1.05 -18.08 20.32
C SER A 247 -2.52 -17.87 19.96
N ALA A 248 -2.83 -16.99 19.02
CA ALA A 248 -4.20 -16.73 18.59
C ALA A 248 -4.31 -16.50 17.08
N GLN A 249 -5.45 -16.93 16.52
CA GLN A 249 -5.83 -16.75 15.12
C GLN A 249 -7.02 -15.80 15.00
N PHE A 250 -7.13 -15.12 13.86
CA PHE A 250 -8.15 -14.11 13.60
C PHE A 250 -9.07 -14.48 12.43
N ASP A 251 -10.32 -14.03 12.46
CA ASP A 251 -11.27 -14.08 11.32
C ASP A 251 -11.05 -12.95 10.29
N GLY A 252 -9.80 -12.67 9.91
CA GLY A 252 -9.53 -11.60 8.96
C GLY A 252 -8.15 -11.61 8.31
N ASP A 253 -8.11 -11.08 7.09
CA ASP A 253 -6.92 -11.04 6.25
C ASP A 253 -6.02 -9.82 6.55
N ASP A 254 -6.40 -8.95 7.49
CA ASP A 254 -5.69 -7.73 7.88
C ASP A 254 -4.77 -7.95 9.10
N VAL A 255 -3.99 -9.03 9.04
CA VAL A 255 -3.15 -9.56 10.12
C VAL A 255 -2.36 -8.48 10.86
N SER A 256 -1.63 -7.61 10.14
CA SER A 256 -0.83 -6.57 10.78
C SER A 256 -1.65 -5.60 11.64
N ALA A 257 -2.88 -5.28 11.24
CA ALA A 257 -3.76 -4.43 12.05
C ALA A 257 -4.31 -5.19 13.27
N LEU A 258 -4.74 -6.44 13.06
CA LEU A 258 -5.34 -7.26 14.12
C LEU A 258 -4.32 -7.62 15.22
N VAL A 259 -3.08 -7.91 14.85
CA VAL A 259 -1.98 -8.14 15.79
C VAL A 259 -1.76 -6.93 16.70
N LEU A 260 -1.75 -5.71 16.14
CA LEU A 260 -1.60 -4.48 16.92
C LEU A 260 -2.80 -4.22 17.84
N LEU A 261 -4.03 -4.47 17.36
CA LEU A 261 -5.24 -4.32 18.17
C LEU A 261 -5.28 -5.34 19.32
N ALA A 262 -4.91 -6.59 19.05
CA ALA A 262 -4.80 -7.64 20.06
C ALA A 262 -3.70 -7.31 21.09
N GLU A 263 -2.54 -6.81 20.63
CA GLU A 263 -1.46 -6.35 21.51
C GLU A 263 -1.94 -5.25 22.47
N ASP A 264 -2.64 -4.23 21.94
CA ASP A 264 -3.18 -3.14 22.74
C ASP A 264 -4.23 -3.64 23.76
N ASN A 265 -5.07 -4.61 23.37
CA ASN A 265 -6.05 -5.22 24.25
C ASN A 265 -5.39 -6.04 25.37
N VAL A 266 -4.38 -6.86 25.06
CA VAL A 266 -3.61 -7.60 26.06
C VAL A 266 -2.86 -6.66 27.00
N LYS A 267 -2.26 -5.58 26.47
CA LYS A 267 -1.63 -4.53 27.29
C LYS A 267 -2.62 -3.88 28.25
N GLU A 268 -3.88 -3.73 27.87
CA GLU A 268 -4.93 -3.25 28.76
C GLU A 268 -5.35 -4.31 29.81
N PHE A 269 -5.52 -5.56 29.40
CA PHE A 269 -5.83 -6.68 30.29
C PHE A 269 -4.80 -6.84 31.41
N ILE A 270 -3.50 -6.75 31.11
CA ILE A 270 -2.41 -6.88 32.09
C ILE A 270 -2.16 -5.61 32.91
N LYS A 271 -2.89 -4.50 32.68
CA LYS A 271 -2.81 -3.34 33.59
C LYS A 271 -3.31 -3.70 34.98
N ASP A 272 -4.31 -4.57 35.09
CA ASP A 272 -4.78 -5.10 36.36
C ASP A 272 -3.82 -6.19 36.87
N SER A 273 -3.33 -6.03 38.10
CA SER A 273 -2.53 -7.03 38.80
C SER A 273 -3.24 -8.38 38.99
N SER A 274 -4.56 -8.39 39.12
CA SER A 274 -5.34 -9.60 39.35
C SER A 274 -5.23 -10.59 38.17
N ASN A 275 -5.03 -10.05 36.96
CA ASN A 275 -4.93 -10.79 35.70
C ASN A 275 -3.53 -11.37 35.45
N ARG A 276 -2.49 -10.83 36.11
CA ARG A 276 -1.10 -11.20 35.84
C ARG A 276 -0.64 -12.51 36.50
N ALA A 277 -1.45 -13.07 37.40
CA ALA A 277 -1.15 -14.32 38.12
C ALA A 277 0.25 -14.38 38.78
N GLY A 278 0.83 -13.23 39.15
CA GLY A 278 2.16 -13.13 39.76
C GLY A 278 3.28 -12.67 38.81
N LEU A 279 3.01 -12.54 37.51
CA LEU A 279 3.94 -11.96 36.55
C LEU A 279 3.97 -10.42 36.60
N ASP A 280 5.10 -9.85 36.23
CA ASP A 280 5.21 -8.43 35.94
C ASP A 280 4.88 -8.13 34.48
N LYS A 281 4.56 -6.86 34.18
CA LYS A 281 4.23 -6.43 32.81
C LYS A 281 5.36 -6.71 31.82
N SER A 282 6.61 -6.71 32.28
CA SER A 282 7.79 -7.02 31.47
C SER A 282 7.94 -8.50 31.10
N ASP A 283 7.22 -9.38 31.79
CA ASP A 283 7.26 -10.82 31.56
C ASP A 283 6.31 -11.25 30.43
N TYR A 284 5.43 -10.34 30.00
CA TYR A 284 4.62 -10.47 28.79
C TYR A 284 5.40 -9.87 27.62
N GLN A 285 6.04 -10.72 26.84
CA GLN A 285 6.76 -10.31 25.64
C GLN A 285 5.92 -10.59 24.39
N PHE A 286 5.88 -9.62 23.49
CA PHE A 286 5.17 -9.69 22.23
C PHE A 286 6.19 -10.01 21.14
N ASP A 287 6.15 -11.24 20.65
CA ASP A 287 6.98 -11.73 19.56
C ASP A 287 6.10 -12.54 18.60
N PHE A 288 5.64 -11.84 17.58
CA PHE A 288 4.78 -12.33 16.51
C PHE A 288 5.55 -13.06 15.40
N GLY A 289 6.79 -13.50 15.67
CA GLY A 289 7.65 -14.11 14.66
C GLY A 289 7.94 -13.16 13.50
N ASN A 290 7.70 -13.63 12.26
CA ASN A 290 7.90 -12.85 11.04
C ASN A 290 7.16 -11.51 11.06
N GLU A 291 5.99 -11.46 11.71
CA GLU A 291 5.21 -10.22 11.76
C GLU A 291 5.86 -9.12 12.60
N SER A 292 6.65 -9.48 13.62
CA SER A 292 7.43 -8.49 14.39
C SER A 292 8.50 -7.85 13.53
N GLU A 293 9.20 -8.65 12.71
CA GLU A 293 10.22 -8.16 11.76
C GLU A 293 9.58 -7.26 10.69
N ASN A 294 8.37 -7.62 10.23
CA ASN A 294 7.58 -6.81 9.31
C ASN A 294 7.23 -5.44 9.91
N GLN A 295 6.75 -5.41 11.15
CA GLN A 295 6.42 -4.16 11.86
C GLN A 295 7.66 -3.28 12.09
N GLU A 296 8.81 -3.88 12.45
CA GLU A 296 10.06 -3.13 12.60
C GLU A 296 10.52 -2.52 11.27
N SER A 297 10.48 -3.32 10.19
CA SER A 297 10.81 -2.86 8.84
C SER A 297 9.89 -1.72 8.38
N PHE A 298 8.58 -1.85 8.64
CA PHE A 298 7.59 -0.82 8.36
C PHE A 298 7.86 0.47 9.15
N ARG A 299 8.21 0.35 10.43
CA ARG A 299 8.61 1.49 11.27
C ARG A 299 9.85 2.20 10.70
N GLY A 300 10.82 1.45 10.20
CA GLY A 300 11.98 1.99 9.49
C GLY A 300 11.59 2.86 8.29
N VAL A 301 10.65 2.40 7.48
CA VAL A 301 10.10 3.15 6.34
C VAL A 301 9.39 4.44 6.80
N MET A 302 8.61 4.37 7.87
CA MET A 302 7.93 5.55 8.44
C MET A 302 8.93 6.61 8.93
N ILE A 303 10.08 6.20 9.48
CA ILE A 303 11.16 7.11 9.88
C ILE A 303 11.91 7.67 8.65
N ALA A 304 12.08 6.87 7.59
CA ALA A 304 12.73 7.30 6.37
C ALA A 304 11.92 8.37 5.59
N PHE A 305 10.59 8.34 5.69
CA PHE A 305 9.71 9.27 4.98
C PHE A 305 9.98 10.77 5.25
N PRO A 306 10.02 11.27 6.50
CA PRO A 306 10.33 12.69 6.75
C PRO A 306 11.74 13.08 6.27
N ILE A 307 12.70 12.15 6.32
CA ILE A 307 14.07 12.37 5.82
C ILE A 307 14.04 12.55 4.29
N LEU A 308 13.32 11.68 3.58
CA LEU A 308 13.11 11.79 2.13
C LEU A 308 12.50 13.14 1.75
N VAL A 309 11.42 13.53 2.42
CA VAL A 309 10.72 14.80 2.20
C VAL A 309 11.63 16.00 2.45
N LEU A 310 12.45 15.96 3.52
CA LEU A 310 13.42 17.00 3.85
C LEU A 310 14.54 17.09 2.79
N CYS A 311 15.11 15.97 2.39
CA CYS A 311 16.13 15.91 1.32
C CYS A 311 15.58 16.48 0.01
N MET A 312 14.37 16.09 -0.37
CA MET A 312 13.70 16.63 -1.56
C MET A 312 13.47 18.14 -1.46
N PHE A 313 13.05 18.64 -0.30
CA PHE A 313 12.89 20.07 -0.06
C PHE A 313 14.21 20.83 -0.23
N ILE A 314 15.31 20.33 0.34
CA ILE A 314 16.64 20.95 0.26
C ILE A 314 17.11 21.01 -1.20
N LEU A 315 17.00 19.89 -1.94
CA LEU A 315 17.39 19.84 -3.35
C LEU A 315 16.60 20.86 -4.19
N LEU A 316 15.29 20.94 -3.99
CA LEU A 316 14.46 21.94 -4.65
C LEU A 316 14.79 23.37 -4.24
N ALA A 317 15.12 23.60 -2.96
CA ALA A 317 15.51 24.92 -2.47
C ALA A 317 16.80 25.42 -3.11
N ILE A 318 17.77 24.53 -3.30
CA ILE A 318 19.00 24.80 -4.04
C ILE A 318 18.68 25.09 -5.51
N GLN A 319 17.87 24.25 -6.15
CA GLN A 319 17.51 24.38 -7.57
C GLN A 319 16.81 25.71 -7.89
N PHE A 320 15.79 26.08 -7.10
CA PHE A 320 14.99 27.28 -7.32
C PHE A 320 15.54 28.53 -6.62
N LYS A 321 16.61 28.40 -5.84
CA LYS A 321 17.20 29.47 -5.01
C LYS A 321 16.14 30.21 -4.18
N SER A 322 15.18 29.46 -3.64
CA SER A 322 13.99 29.97 -2.96
C SER A 322 13.46 28.93 -1.98
N LEU A 323 12.95 29.36 -0.82
CA LEU A 323 12.30 28.46 0.15
C LEU A 323 10.79 28.32 -0.07
N LEU A 324 10.16 29.30 -0.73
CA LEU A 324 8.72 29.30 -0.97
C LEU A 324 8.32 28.42 -2.17
N GLN A 325 9.16 28.36 -3.19
CA GLN A 325 8.88 27.58 -4.40
C GLN A 325 8.93 26.06 -4.17
N PRO A 326 9.94 25.51 -3.46
CA PRO A 326 9.95 24.10 -3.06
C PRO A 326 8.72 23.72 -2.26
N LEU A 327 8.33 24.54 -1.27
CA LEU A 327 7.14 24.31 -0.46
C LEU A 327 5.88 24.24 -1.33
N LEU A 328 5.74 25.18 -2.27
CA LEU A 328 4.63 25.20 -3.23
C LEU A 328 4.59 23.94 -4.09
N ILE A 329 5.75 23.51 -4.60
CA ILE A 329 5.87 22.31 -5.45
C ILE A 329 5.48 21.06 -4.67
N MET A 330 5.98 20.92 -3.44
CA MET A 330 5.65 19.80 -2.55
C MET A 330 4.18 19.81 -2.11
N PHE A 331 3.56 20.98 -2.04
CA PHE A 331 2.12 21.09 -1.75
C PHE A 331 1.23 20.55 -2.88
N ALA A 332 1.79 20.24 -4.05
CA ALA A 332 1.06 19.52 -5.10
C ALA A 332 1.03 18.00 -4.87
N THR A 333 1.91 17.45 -4.03
CA THR A 333 1.96 16.01 -3.73
C THR A 333 0.65 15.46 -3.13
N PRO A 334 -0.03 16.16 -2.20
CA PRO A 334 -1.34 15.73 -1.71
C PRO A 334 -2.43 15.57 -2.78
N PHE A 335 -2.26 16.15 -3.98
CA PHE A 335 -3.20 15.95 -5.09
C PHE A 335 -3.25 14.49 -5.58
N SER A 336 -2.21 13.71 -5.30
CA SER A 336 -2.18 12.31 -5.66
C SER A 336 -3.01 11.44 -4.70
N PHE A 337 -3.29 11.90 -3.48
CA PHE A 337 -3.91 11.09 -2.41
C PHE A 337 -5.31 10.62 -2.79
N PHE A 338 -6.10 11.49 -3.41
CA PHE A 338 -7.43 11.12 -3.90
C PHE A 338 -7.37 9.93 -4.87
N GLY A 339 -6.46 9.99 -5.84
CA GLY A 339 -6.26 8.93 -6.81
C GLY A 339 -5.81 7.64 -6.14
N VAL A 340 -4.80 7.69 -5.27
CA VAL A 340 -4.30 6.50 -4.56
C VAL A 340 -5.43 5.84 -3.75
N GLY A 341 -6.12 6.59 -2.89
CA GLY A 341 -7.20 6.05 -2.07
C GLY A 341 -8.32 5.45 -2.91
N LEU A 342 -8.77 6.17 -3.95
CA LEU A 342 -9.80 5.66 -4.86
C LEU A 342 -9.35 4.40 -5.61
N GLY A 343 -8.11 4.37 -6.11
CA GLY A 343 -7.57 3.25 -6.88
C GLY A 343 -7.48 1.98 -6.03
N LEU A 344 -6.95 2.10 -4.82
CA LEU A 344 -6.85 0.98 -3.87
C LEU A 344 -8.24 0.50 -3.43
N TYR A 345 -9.17 1.42 -3.20
CA TYR A 345 -10.55 1.08 -2.83
C TYR A 345 -11.26 0.32 -3.95
N LEU A 346 -11.18 0.80 -5.20
CA LEU A 346 -11.79 0.14 -6.35
C LEU A 346 -11.19 -1.23 -6.67
N THR A 347 -9.93 -1.43 -6.31
CA THR A 347 -9.20 -2.67 -6.60
C THR A 347 -9.12 -3.58 -5.39
N ASN A 348 -9.75 -3.23 -4.26
CA ASN A 348 -9.69 -3.99 -3.02
C ASN A 348 -8.25 -4.33 -2.58
N ASN A 349 -7.33 -3.37 -2.70
CA ASN A 349 -5.95 -3.52 -2.23
C ASN A 349 -5.82 -2.84 -0.86
N PRO A 350 -5.31 -3.54 0.17
CA PRO A 350 -5.09 -2.93 1.49
C PRO A 350 -3.92 -1.95 1.44
N LEU A 351 -3.83 -1.12 2.48
CA LEU A 351 -2.65 -0.32 2.74
C LEU A 351 -1.51 -1.22 3.19
N SER A 352 -0.52 -1.36 2.31
CA SER A 352 0.62 -2.24 2.48
C SER A 352 1.95 -1.54 2.31
N PHE A 353 3.01 -2.27 2.62
CA PHE A 353 4.39 -1.86 2.37
C PHE A 353 4.61 -1.49 0.88
N PHE A 354 4.04 -2.29 -0.02
CA PHE A 354 4.09 -2.07 -1.46
C PHE A 354 3.39 -0.75 -1.84
N VAL A 355 2.21 -0.47 -1.29
CA VAL A 355 1.53 0.82 -1.48
C VAL A 355 2.43 1.99 -1.04
N MET A 356 3.15 1.87 0.09
CA MET A 356 4.06 2.92 0.53
C MET A 356 5.23 3.16 -0.43
N ILE A 357 5.84 2.09 -0.95
CA ILE A 357 6.89 2.21 -1.99
C ILE A 357 6.32 2.90 -3.23
N GLY A 358 5.15 2.47 -3.68
CA GLY A 358 4.44 3.09 -4.80
C GLY A 358 4.19 4.58 -4.55
N PHE A 359 3.79 4.93 -3.33
CA PHE A 359 3.57 6.30 -2.91
C PHE A 359 4.87 7.13 -2.92
N PHE A 360 6.00 6.58 -2.46
CA PHE A 360 7.30 7.27 -2.54
C PHE A 360 7.74 7.53 -3.97
N ALA A 361 7.61 6.53 -4.84
CA ALA A 361 7.88 6.68 -6.27
C ALA A 361 6.95 7.74 -6.89
N LEU A 362 5.67 7.72 -6.52
CA LEU A 362 4.66 8.69 -6.97
C LEU A 362 5.00 10.13 -6.56
N ILE A 363 5.58 10.36 -5.37
CA ILE A 363 6.03 11.69 -4.96
C ILE A 363 7.02 12.25 -5.98
N GLY A 364 8.05 11.48 -6.33
CA GLY A 364 9.05 11.90 -7.32
C GLY A 364 8.45 12.21 -8.68
N ILE A 365 7.61 11.31 -9.20
CA ILE A 365 6.99 11.45 -10.52
C ILE A 365 6.02 12.64 -10.55
N SER A 366 5.16 12.78 -9.54
CA SER A 366 4.18 13.88 -9.44
C SER A 366 4.83 15.26 -9.24
N VAL A 367 5.91 15.31 -8.45
CA VAL A 367 6.67 16.54 -8.22
C VAL A 367 7.32 17.03 -9.51
N ASN A 368 7.83 16.14 -10.37
CA ASN A 368 8.43 16.52 -11.65
C ASN A 368 7.48 17.35 -12.55
N ASN A 369 6.21 16.93 -12.64
CA ASN A 369 5.17 17.66 -13.38
C ASN A 369 5.02 19.11 -12.86
N THR A 370 5.11 19.27 -11.54
CA THR A 370 4.96 20.55 -10.85
C THR A 370 6.20 21.43 -10.94
N ILE A 371 7.40 20.84 -10.89
CA ILE A 371 8.69 21.52 -11.13
C ILE A 371 8.66 22.18 -12.51
N LEU A 372 8.31 21.41 -13.55
CA LEU A 372 8.33 21.88 -14.94
C LEU A 372 7.32 23.02 -15.16
N LEU A 373 6.12 22.90 -14.60
CA LEU A 373 5.11 23.96 -14.70
C LEU A 373 5.56 25.25 -14.00
N THR A 374 6.17 25.12 -12.82
CA THR A 374 6.68 26.27 -12.03
C THR A 374 7.88 26.93 -12.72
N ASP A 375 8.81 26.15 -13.26
CA ASP A 375 9.97 26.71 -13.95
C ASP A 375 9.59 27.45 -15.23
N TYR A 376 8.69 26.88 -16.05
CA TYR A 376 8.16 27.60 -17.22
C TYR A 376 7.47 28.91 -16.82
N ALA A 377 6.68 28.91 -15.73
CA ALA A 377 6.09 30.14 -15.22
C ALA A 377 7.17 31.16 -14.79
N ASN A 378 8.24 30.71 -14.13
CA ASN A 378 9.37 31.57 -13.76
C ASN A 378 10.12 32.13 -14.98
N GLN A 379 10.28 31.36 -16.06
CA GLN A 379 10.84 31.85 -17.33
C GLN A 379 9.97 32.95 -17.93
N GLU A 380 8.66 32.75 -18.01
CA GLU A 380 7.71 33.74 -18.52
C GLU A 380 7.68 35.01 -17.63
N ARG A 381 7.85 34.87 -16.31
CA ARG A 381 8.04 36.01 -15.38
C ARG A 381 9.29 36.81 -15.70
N ARG A 382 10.41 36.13 -15.98
CA ARG A 382 11.68 36.78 -16.37
C ARG A 382 11.54 37.49 -17.72
N ALA A 383 10.68 37.00 -18.62
CA ALA A 383 10.31 37.66 -19.86
C ALA A 383 9.34 38.85 -19.68
N GLY A 384 9.03 39.25 -18.45
CA GLY A 384 8.24 40.45 -18.15
C GLY A 384 6.73 40.21 -17.99
N LEU A 385 6.24 38.98 -18.15
CA LEU A 385 4.81 38.69 -17.99
C LEU A 385 4.37 38.82 -16.53
N THR A 386 3.14 39.29 -16.34
CA THR A 386 2.48 39.28 -15.02
C THR A 386 2.35 37.84 -14.50
N PRO A 387 2.31 37.58 -13.17
CA PRO A 387 2.19 36.22 -12.63
C PRO A 387 1.05 35.40 -13.22
N ARG A 388 -0.08 36.06 -13.46
CA ARG A 388 -1.27 35.49 -14.10
C ARG A 388 -1.01 35.09 -15.55
N ALA A 389 -0.44 35.98 -16.34
CA ALA A 389 -0.13 35.69 -17.74
C ALA A 389 0.96 34.62 -17.86
N ALA A 390 1.95 34.65 -16.97
CA ALA A 390 3.05 33.68 -16.92
C ALA A 390 2.55 32.26 -16.63
N ILE A 391 1.77 32.06 -15.56
CA ILE A 391 1.26 30.71 -15.23
C ILE A 391 0.23 30.21 -16.25
N ALA A 392 -0.57 31.12 -16.83
CA ALA A 392 -1.50 30.81 -17.91
C ALA A 392 -0.76 30.33 -19.18
N SER A 393 0.31 31.05 -19.56
CA SER A 393 1.18 30.68 -20.68
C SER A 393 1.86 29.33 -20.42
N ALA A 394 2.43 29.15 -19.23
CA ALA A 394 3.08 27.91 -18.83
C ALA A 394 2.11 26.72 -18.85
N ALA A 395 0.92 26.83 -18.25
CA ALA A 395 -0.09 25.77 -18.26
C ALA A 395 -0.52 25.42 -19.68
N GLN A 396 -0.71 26.41 -20.56
CA GLN A 396 -1.09 26.16 -21.96
C GLN A 396 0.02 25.46 -22.75
N LYS A 397 1.29 25.86 -22.58
CA LYS A 397 2.44 25.25 -23.26
C LYS A 397 2.78 23.86 -22.72
N ARG A 398 2.52 23.61 -21.44
CA ARG A 398 2.87 22.36 -20.75
C ARG A 398 1.74 21.33 -20.68
N PHE A 399 0.51 21.71 -21.01
CA PHE A 399 -0.64 20.80 -21.00
C PHE A 399 -0.35 19.48 -21.72
N ARG A 400 0.07 19.54 -23.00
CA ARG A 400 0.35 18.34 -23.80
C ARG A 400 1.47 17.49 -23.19
N PRO A 401 2.68 18.03 -22.92
CA PRO A 401 3.73 17.25 -22.26
C PRO A 401 3.29 16.59 -20.96
N LEU A 402 2.51 17.26 -20.10
CA LEU A 402 2.08 16.73 -18.80
C LEU A 402 1.08 15.58 -18.94
N ILE A 403 0.13 15.67 -19.87
CA ILE A 403 -0.83 14.59 -20.14
C ILE A 403 -0.14 13.40 -20.78
N THR A 404 0.74 13.64 -21.77
CA THR A 404 1.44 12.55 -22.48
C THR A 404 2.33 11.75 -21.54
N THR A 405 3.16 12.40 -20.70
CA THR A 405 4.03 11.66 -19.76
C THR A 405 3.23 10.80 -18.81
N SER A 406 2.14 11.36 -18.27
CA SER A 406 1.31 10.67 -17.30
C SER A 406 0.57 9.49 -17.92
N LEU A 407 0.00 9.67 -19.12
CA LEU A 407 -0.66 8.58 -19.85
C LEU A 407 0.32 7.49 -20.25
N THR A 408 1.52 7.84 -20.72
CA THR A 408 2.56 6.85 -21.04
C THR A 408 2.95 6.03 -19.81
N SER A 409 3.15 6.65 -18.65
CA SER A 409 3.43 5.92 -17.41
C SER A 409 2.28 5.00 -16.99
N VAL A 410 1.03 5.48 -17.10
CA VAL A 410 -0.16 4.66 -16.78
C VAL A 410 -0.26 3.45 -17.71
N LEU A 411 -0.09 3.65 -19.03
CA LEU A 411 -0.15 2.56 -20.00
C LEU A 411 1.02 1.57 -19.86
N ALA A 412 2.19 2.04 -19.43
CA ALA A 412 3.35 1.17 -19.16
C ALA A 412 3.13 0.28 -17.94
N LEU A 413 2.40 0.75 -16.93
CA LEU A 413 2.09 0.00 -15.71
C LEU A 413 0.85 -0.87 -15.83
N LEU A 414 0.01 -0.64 -16.85
CA LEU A 414 -1.26 -1.36 -17.02
C LEU A 414 -1.08 -2.89 -17.12
N PRO A 415 -0.11 -3.45 -17.87
CA PRO A 415 0.10 -4.89 -17.87
C PRO A 415 0.46 -5.40 -16.48
N LEU A 416 1.41 -4.76 -15.81
CA LEU A 416 1.85 -5.12 -14.46
C LEU A 416 0.69 -5.09 -13.45
N ALA A 417 -0.21 -4.11 -13.56
CA ALA A 417 -1.37 -3.98 -12.68
C ALA A 417 -2.43 -5.08 -12.88
N LEU A 418 -2.48 -5.71 -14.06
CA LEU A 418 -3.51 -6.68 -14.41
C LEU A 418 -3.00 -8.13 -14.42
N SER A 419 -1.71 -8.32 -14.69
CA SER A 419 -1.13 -9.65 -14.83
C SER A 419 -0.34 -10.11 -13.62
N GLU A 420 0.12 -9.24 -12.71
CA GLU A 420 1.00 -9.66 -11.62
C GLU A 420 0.36 -9.33 -10.26
N PRO A 421 -0.32 -10.30 -9.60
CA PRO A 421 -1.01 -10.09 -8.32
C PRO A 421 -0.11 -9.50 -7.23
N PHE A 422 1.17 -9.88 -7.22
CA PHE A 422 2.14 -9.39 -6.24
C PHE A 422 2.49 -7.90 -6.41
N TRP A 423 2.56 -7.40 -7.65
CA TRP A 423 2.94 -6.00 -7.95
C TRP A 423 1.73 -5.08 -8.15
N GLU A 424 0.52 -5.64 -8.12
CA GLU A 424 -0.74 -4.98 -8.39
C GLU A 424 -0.91 -3.68 -7.57
N SER A 425 -0.72 -3.77 -6.26
CA SER A 425 -0.95 -2.66 -5.32
C SER A 425 -0.04 -1.45 -5.60
N ILE A 426 1.24 -1.67 -5.95
CA ILE A 426 2.16 -0.61 -6.38
C ILE A 426 1.69 0.01 -7.69
N ALA A 427 1.33 -0.83 -8.66
CA ALA A 427 0.95 -0.37 -10.00
C ALA A 427 -0.30 0.51 -9.94
N PHE A 428 -1.35 0.09 -9.23
CA PHE A 428 -2.56 0.91 -9.06
C PHE A 428 -2.32 2.19 -8.26
N THR A 429 -1.49 2.13 -7.21
CA THR A 429 -1.07 3.32 -6.45
C THR A 429 -0.45 4.37 -7.38
N LEU A 430 0.49 3.95 -8.23
CA LEU A 430 1.15 4.83 -9.20
C LEU A 430 0.19 5.33 -10.27
N MET A 431 -0.61 4.45 -10.87
CA MET A 431 -1.51 4.79 -11.97
C MET A 431 -2.58 5.80 -11.55
N PHE A 432 -3.38 5.47 -10.53
CA PHE A 432 -4.48 6.34 -10.11
C PHE A 432 -3.94 7.60 -9.42
N GLY A 433 -2.88 7.48 -8.64
CA GLY A 433 -2.20 8.60 -8.01
C GLY A 433 -1.69 9.62 -9.05
N LEU A 434 -1.08 9.14 -10.14
CA LEU A 434 -0.56 9.98 -11.21
C LEU A 434 -1.67 10.63 -12.03
N LEU A 435 -2.76 9.90 -12.32
CA LEU A 435 -3.93 10.45 -12.99
C LEU A 435 -4.56 11.59 -12.18
N SER A 436 -4.79 11.38 -10.89
CA SER A 436 -5.33 12.40 -9.98
C SER A 436 -4.39 13.60 -9.86
N SER A 437 -3.10 13.35 -9.62
CA SER A 437 -2.09 14.39 -9.53
C SER A 437 -2.04 15.25 -10.79
N THR A 438 -2.00 14.62 -11.96
CA THR A 438 -1.92 15.33 -13.25
C THR A 438 -3.14 16.18 -13.51
N LEU A 439 -4.34 15.64 -13.24
CA LEU A 439 -5.59 16.39 -13.37
C LEU A 439 -5.58 17.66 -12.50
N LEU A 440 -5.21 17.52 -11.22
CA LEU A 440 -5.22 18.63 -10.26
C LEU A 440 -4.03 19.59 -10.48
N VAL A 441 -2.88 19.11 -10.94
CA VAL A 441 -1.75 19.97 -11.33
C VAL A 441 -2.11 20.83 -12.54
N VAL A 442 -2.79 20.27 -13.53
CA VAL A 442 -3.19 21.05 -14.70
C VAL A 442 -4.30 22.06 -14.37
N THR A 443 -5.23 21.70 -13.49
CA THR A 443 -6.45 22.49 -13.23
C THR A 443 -6.32 23.43 -12.02
N ILE A 444 -5.76 22.95 -10.90
CA ILE A 444 -5.78 23.63 -9.60
C ILE A 444 -4.43 24.27 -9.26
N PHE A 445 -3.29 23.62 -9.54
CA PHE A 445 -1.97 24.15 -9.19
C PHE A 445 -1.69 25.59 -9.67
N PRO A 446 -2.15 26.04 -10.86
CA PRO A 446 -1.98 27.43 -11.27
C PRO A 446 -2.51 28.45 -10.26
N TYR A 447 -3.57 28.12 -9.52
CA TYR A 447 -4.13 28.99 -8.49
C TYR A 447 -3.25 29.04 -7.24
N TYR A 448 -2.66 27.91 -6.85
CA TYR A 448 -1.68 27.84 -5.76
C TYR A 448 -0.44 28.68 -6.07
N TYR A 449 0.05 28.63 -7.31
CA TYR A 449 1.14 29.51 -7.76
C TYR A 449 0.80 31.00 -7.61
N LEU A 450 -0.42 31.41 -7.99
CA LEU A 450 -0.85 32.80 -7.84
C LEU A 450 -0.95 33.24 -6.38
N VAL A 451 -1.44 32.35 -5.51
CA VAL A 451 -1.52 32.61 -4.06
C VAL A 451 -0.12 32.77 -3.48
N ALA A 452 0.82 31.88 -3.83
CA ALA A 452 2.21 31.96 -3.40
C ALA A 452 2.89 33.27 -3.85
N GLU A 453 2.62 33.74 -5.06
CA GLU A 453 3.13 35.02 -5.56
C GLU A 453 2.57 36.23 -4.78
N VAL A 454 1.30 36.19 -4.37
CA VAL A 454 0.71 37.21 -3.49
C VAL A 454 1.45 37.22 -2.14
N PHE A 455 1.67 36.05 -1.53
CA PHE A 455 2.44 35.95 -0.29
C PHE A 455 3.87 36.47 -0.45
N ARG A 456 4.57 36.11 -1.53
CA ARG A 456 5.93 36.57 -1.83
C ARG A 456 6.02 38.09 -1.86
N THR A 457 5.10 38.75 -2.59
CA THR A 457 5.08 40.22 -2.69
C THR A 457 4.71 40.89 -1.36
N TRP A 458 3.82 40.28 -0.56
CA TRP A 458 3.47 40.78 0.76
C TRP A 458 4.67 40.74 1.73
N PHE A 459 5.39 39.62 1.79
CA PHE A 459 6.59 39.49 2.61
C PHE A 459 7.71 40.45 2.17
N ALA A 460 7.90 40.63 0.85
CA ALA A 460 8.87 41.58 0.32
C ALA A 460 8.55 43.03 0.75
N LYS A 461 7.28 43.44 0.64
CA LYS A 461 6.82 44.76 1.11
C LYS A 461 7.02 44.95 2.61
N LYS A 462 6.72 43.93 3.43
CA LYS A 462 6.89 43.97 4.89
C LYS A 462 8.37 44.07 5.29
N ARG A 463 9.27 43.35 4.59
CA ARG A 463 10.72 43.48 4.78
C ARG A 463 11.24 44.86 4.39
N ALA A 464 10.80 45.41 3.26
CA ALA A 464 11.16 46.76 2.83
C ALA A 464 10.67 47.83 3.83
N ALA A 465 9.44 47.71 4.34
CA ALA A 465 8.90 48.60 5.36
C ALA A 465 9.65 48.51 6.69
N ARG A 466 10.07 47.31 7.12
CA ARG A 466 10.92 47.13 8.31
C ARG A 466 12.31 47.74 8.13
N LYS A 467 12.90 47.65 6.93
CA LYS A 467 14.21 48.24 6.62
C LYS A 467 14.13 49.78 6.65
N LYS A 468 13.07 50.37 6.08
CA LYS A 468 12.78 51.82 6.16
C LYS A 468 12.46 52.35 7.57
N ARG A 469 12.04 51.49 8.50
CA ARG A 469 11.81 51.86 9.92
C ARG A 469 13.08 51.75 10.78
N LYS A 470 14.13 51.10 10.28
CA LYS A 470 15.42 50.91 10.97
C LYS A 470 16.52 51.84 10.45
N SER A 471 16.37 52.39 9.24
CA SER A 471 17.11 53.56 8.72
C SER A 471 16.38 54.82 9.15
#